data_AF-A0A560M1Z0-F1
#
_entry.id   AF-A0A560M1Z0-F1
#
_cell.length_a   1.000
_cell.length_b   1.000
_cell.length_c   1.000
_cell.angle_alpha   90.00
_cell.angle_beta   90.00
_cell.angle_gamma   90.00
#
_symmetry.space_group_name_H-M   'P 1'
#
loop_
_entity.id
_entity.type
_entity.pdbx_description
1 polymer ?
#
loop_
_entity_poly.entity_id
_entity_poly.type
_entity_poly.pdbx_seq_one_letter_code
_entity_poly.pdbx_strand_id
1 'polypeptide(L)'
;MTILVTRPHPDNEATLASLRQRGFEAIAAPVLRFEPLPFHDDDADYDAVILTSANAPRAIDLGASRLLRLPLFAVGAHTADVARAAGFDRVIVAKGDAISLRDLVLARVEAGELPASATLLYLAGADLSRDLAGELTEKGLTVVTHTTYRMAPVAALPREVSDAFMANRITAVLHYSRRSAQAFLDTIRADGLEISALALPQCCISAAVAAVLHDAGATKVVVAARPDENALLEALDRTMRPRAE
;
A
#
# COMPACT_ATOMS: atom_id res chain seq x y z
N MET A 1 24.99 -8.87 4.00
CA MET A 1 23.94 -8.67 5.05
C MET A 1 22.68 -8.28 4.31
N THR A 2 21.69 -9.16 4.30
CA THR A 2 20.56 -9.02 3.36
C THR A 2 19.28 -8.59 4.07
N ILE A 3 18.65 -7.54 3.55
CA ILE A 3 17.36 -7.03 4.02
C ILE A 3 16.25 -7.66 3.20
N LEU A 4 15.25 -8.24 3.87
CA LEU A 4 14.08 -8.82 3.23
C LEU A 4 13.00 -7.74 3.03
N VAL A 5 12.54 -7.57 1.80
CA VAL A 5 11.47 -6.62 1.45
C VAL A 5 10.19 -7.38 1.13
N THR A 6 9.17 -7.28 2.00
CA THR A 6 7.89 -8.00 1.83
C THR A 6 6.88 -7.30 0.92
N ARG A 7 7.20 -6.06 0.52
CA ARG A 7 6.32 -5.20 -0.28
C ARG A 7 6.02 -5.84 -1.65
N PRO A 8 4.78 -5.73 -2.17
CA PRO A 8 4.44 -6.21 -3.50
C PRO A 8 5.12 -5.43 -4.63
N HIS A 9 5.28 -6.08 -5.78
CA HIS A 9 5.62 -5.43 -7.05
C HIS A 9 4.48 -4.50 -7.51
N PRO A 10 4.77 -3.35 -8.14
CA PRO A 10 6.09 -2.83 -8.55
C PRO A 10 6.84 -2.01 -7.50
N ASP A 11 6.18 -1.65 -6.40
CA ASP A 11 6.74 -0.70 -5.44
C ASP A 11 7.98 -1.24 -4.71
N ASN A 12 8.16 -2.56 -4.67
CA ASN A 12 9.35 -3.21 -4.09
C ASN A 12 10.66 -2.82 -4.79
N GLU A 13 10.65 -2.57 -6.10
CA GLU A 13 11.86 -2.24 -6.86
C GLU A 13 12.48 -0.92 -6.41
N ALA A 14 11.65 0.09 -6.16
CA ALA A 14 12.09 1.37 -5.62
C ALA A 14 12.69 1.22 -4.21
N THR A 15 12.08 0.37 -3.38
CA THR A 15 12.62 0.02 -2.06
C THR A 15 13.98 -0.69 -2.17
N LEU A 16 14.10 -1.70 -3.04
CA LEU A 16 15.35 -2.42 -3.28
C LEU A 16 16.46 -1.47 -3.72
N ALA A 17 16.17 -0.57 -4.67
CA ALA A 17 17.11 0.45 -5.12
C ALA A 17 17.55 1.38 -3.98
N SER A 18 16.60 1.85 -3.17
CA SER A 18 16.87 2.71 -2.01
C SER A 18 17.76 2.01 -0.96
N LEU A 19 17.54 0.72 -0.71
CA LEU A 19 18.38 -0.08 0.19
C LEU A 19 19.81 -0.26 -0.35
N ARG A 20 19.95 -0.53 -1.65
CA ARG A 20 21.26 -0.65 -2.31
C ARG A 20 22.05 0.66 -2.23
N GLN A 21 21.40 1.80 -2.43
CA GLN A 21 22.03 3.12 -2.29
C GLN A 21 22.52 3.39 -0.85
N ARG A 22 21.85 2.81 0.15
CA ARG A 22 22.28 2.88 1.56
C ARG A 22 23.39 1.88 1.92
N GLY A 23 23.80 1.03 0.97
CA GLY A 23 24.85 0.03 1.15
C GLY A 23 24.35 -1.28 1.77
N PHE A 24 23.06 -1.58 1.68
CA PHE A 24 22.52 -2.88 2.05
C PHE A 24 22.36 -3.78 0.82
N GLU A 25 22.59 -5.08 0.99
CA GLU A 25 22.01 -6.06 0.08
C GLU A 25 20.52 -6.20 0.41
N ALA A 26 19.69 -6.42 -0.60
CA ALA A 26 18.26 -6.58 -0.40
C ALA A 26 17.70 -7.63 -1.36
N ILE A 27 16.78 -8.45 -0.83
CA ILE A 27 16.05 -9.45 -1.59
C ILE A 27 14.55 -9.19 -1.45
N ALA A 28 13.83 -9.21 -2.57
CA ALA A 28 12.38 -9.07 -2.55
C ALA A 28 11.72 -10.42 -2.24
N ALA A 29 10.76 -10.38 -1.34
CA ALA A 29 9.85 -11.48 -1.05
C ALA A 29 8.42 -10.97 -0.98
N PRO A 30 7.81 -10.60 -2.13
CA PRO A 30 6.41 -10.18 -2.16
C PRO A 30 5.51 -11.26 -1.54
N VAL A 31 4.86 -10.93 -0.43
CA VAL A 31 3.95 -11.86 0.27
C VAL A 31 2.49 -11.68 -0.16
N LEU A 32 2.23 -10.67 -0.97
CA LEU A 32 0.97 -10.45 -1.66
C LEU A 32 1.23 -10.27 -3.15
N ARG A 33 0.37 -10.87 -3.96
CA ARG A 33 0.31 -10.70 -5.41
C ARG A 33 -0.83 -9.76 -5.76
N PHE A 34 -0.54 -8.78 -6.61
CA PHE A 34 -1.55 -7.95 -7.23
C PHE A 34 -2.32 -8.76 -8.27
N GLU A 35 -3.64 -8.76 -8.17
CA GLU A 35 -4.53 -9.42 -9.12
C GLU A 35 -5.58 -8.41 -9.60
N PRO A 36 -5.52 -7.98 -10.87
CA PRO A 36 -6.58 -7.15 -11.43
C PRO A 36 -7.88 -7.96 -11.47
N LEU A 37 -8.99 -7.28 -11.22
CA LEU A 37 -10.33 -7.82 -11.33
C LEU A 37 -11.01 -7.20 -12.56
N PRO A 38 -11.95 -7.91 -13.21
CA PRO A 38 -12.67 -7.36 -14.35
C PRO A 38 -13.33 -6.04 -13.98
N PHE A 39 -12.99 -5.00 -14.73
CA PHE A 39 -13.63 -3.69 -14.66
C PHE A 39 -14.30 -3.41 -15.98
N HIS A 40 -15.57 -3.02 -15.90
CA HIS A 40 -16.32 -2.52 -17.03
C HIS A 40 -16.75 -1.10 -16.69
N ASP A 41 -16.36 -0.16 -17.55
CA ASP A 41 -16.91 1.20 -17.53
C ASP A 41 -18.40 1.08 -17.84
N ASP A 42 -19.24 1.42 -16.88
CA ASP A 42 -20.69 1.41 -17.07
C ASP A 42 -21.13 2.72 -17.73
N ASP A 43 -22.37 2.76 -18.20
CA ASP A 43 -22.93 3.96 -18.83
C ASP A 43 -23.43 4.99 -17.80
N ALA A 44 -23.08 4.86 -16.51
CA ALA A 44 -23.57 5.74 -15.45
C ALA A 44 -22.88 7.10 -15.46
N ASP A 45 -23.62 8.21 -15.33
CA ASP A 45 -23.02 9.54 -15.28
C ASP A 45 -22.38 9.82 -13.92
N TYR A 46 -21.05 9.98 -13.92
CA TYR A 46 -20.25 10.31 -12.75
C TYR A 46 -19.78 11.76 -12.79
N ASP A 47 -19.80 12.41 -11.64
CA ASP A 47 -19.28 13.76 -11.47
C ASP A 47 -17.77 13.75 -11.16
N ALA A 48 -17.26 12.69 -10.54
CA ALA A 48 -15.85 12.54 -10.19
C ALA A 48 -15.43 11.08 -9.98
N VAL A 49 -14.11 10.86 -10.03
CA VAL A 49 -13.48 9.57 -9.71
C VAL A 49 -12.70 9.68 -8.40
N ILE A 50 -12.73 8.64 -7.57
CA ILE A 50 -11.96 8.54 -6.32
C ILE A 50 -10.95 7.40 -6.43
N LEU A 51 -9.70 7.68 -6.05
CA LEU A 51 -8.63 6.70 -5.87
C LEU A 51 -7.99 6.82 -4.50
N THR A 52 -7.95 5.72 -3.75
CA THR A 52 -7.25 5.63 -2.46
C THR A 52 -5.93 4.87 -2.55
N SER A 53 -5.60 4.33 -3.72
CA SER A 53 -4.44 3.48 -3.94
C SER A 53 -3.93 3.60 -5.36
N ALA A 54 -2.60 3.66 -5.51
CA ALA A 54 -1.92 3.62 -6.81
C ALA A 54 -2.18 2.31 -7.59
N ASN A 55 -2.67 1.25 -6.93
CA ASN A 55 -2.99 -0.02 -7.59
C ASN A 55 -4.31 0.00 -8.35
N ALA A 56 -5.26 0.85 -7.98
CA ALA A 56 -6.54 0.94 -8.69
C ALA A 56 -6.38 1.36 -10.17
N PRO A 57 -5.67 2.45 -10.52
CA PRO A 57 -5.45 2.81 -11.92
C PRO A 57 -4.54 1.81 -12.66
N ARG A 58 -3.71 1.02 -11.97
CA ARG A 58 -2.91 -0.06 -12.59
C ARG A 58 -3.75 -1.27 -12.98
N ALA A 59 -4.94 -1.42 -12.40
CA ALA A 59 -5.79 -2.60 -12.55
C ALA A 59 -6.76 -2.53 -13.73
N ILE A 60 -6.92 -1.33 -14.29
CA ILE A 60 -7.94 -1.03 -15.27
C ILE A 60 -7.29 -0.49 -16.53
N ASP A 61 -7.80 -0.92 -17.68
CA ASP A 61 -7.50 -0.29 -18.96
C ASP A 61 -8.62 0.69 -19.28
N LEU A 62 -8.31 1.98 -19.20
CA LEU A 62 -9.28 3.03 -19.47
C LEU A 62 -9.32 3.44 -20.94
N GLY A 63 -8.35 3.05 -21.78
CA GLY A 63 -8.31 3.43 -23.20
C GLY A 63 -8.67 4.90 -23.44
N ALA A 64 -9.77 5.14 -24.17
CA ALA A 64 -10.34 6.48 -24.42
C ALA A 64 -11.63 6.76 -23.61
N SER A 65 -11.75 6.17 -22.42
CA SER A 65 -12.91 6.32 -21.54
C SER A 65 -13.18 7.79 -21.18
N ARG A 66 -14.47 8.12 -21.08
CA ARG A 66 -14.95 9.43 -20.61
C ARG A 66 -14.49 9.75 -19.19
N LEU A 67 -14.19 8.72 -18.37
CA LEU A 67 -13.74 8.87 -16.99
C LEU A 67 -12.45 9.69 -16.88
N LEU A 68 -11.57 9.62 -17.88
CA LEU A 68 -10.28 10.34 -17.89
C LEU A 68 -10.42 11.86 -17.85
N ARG A 69 -11.58 12.39 -18.27
CA ARG A 69 -11.89 13.83 -18.28
C ARG A 69 -12.51 14.33 -16.98
N LEU A 70 -12.97 13.42 -16.12
CA LEU A 70 -13.58 13.76 -14.84
C LEU A 70 -12.52 14.25 -13.85
N PRO A 71 -12.89 15.13 -12.90
CA PRO A 71 -12.04 15.39 -11.75
C PRO A 71 -11.78 14.09 -10.99
N LEU A 72 -10.52 13.82 -10.69
CA LEU A 72 -10.09 12.66 -9.93
C LEU A 72 -9.52 13.08 -8.57
N PHE A 73 -10.06 12.54 -7.49
CA PHE A 73 -9.56 12.73 -6.13
C PHE A 73 -8.63 11.56 -5.75
N ALA A 74 -7.37 11.85 -5.47
CA ALA A 74 -6.35 10.85 -5.13
C ALA A 74 -5.81 11.04 -3.70
N VAL A 75 -5.63 9.92 -2.98
CA VAL A 75 -4.89 9.89 -1.70
C VAL A 75 -3.39 9.93 -1.98
N GLY A 76 -2.75 11.03 -1.61
CA GLY A 76 -1.30 11.19 -1.66
C GLY A 76 -0.72 11.38 -3.07
N ALA A 77 0.52 11.87 -3.12
CA ALA A 77 1.20 12.20 -4.37
C ALA A 77 1.45 10.96 -5.24
N HIS A 78 1.82 9.83 -4.64
CA HIS A 78 2.12 8.62 -5.40
C HIS A 78 0.91 8.10 -6.20
N THR A 79 -0.28 8.04 -5.58
CA THR A 79 -1.52 7.66 -6.28
C THR A 79 -1.85 8.66 -7.39
N ALA A 80 -1.64 9.94 -7.13
CA ALA A 80 -1.88 10.99 -8.10
C ALA A 80 -0.96 10.87 -9.33
N ASP A 81 0.32 10.56 -9.13
CA ASP A 81 1.28 10.42 -10.22
C ASP A 81 0.94 9.21 -11.11
N VAL A 82 0.53 8.09 -10.51
CA VAL A 82 0.07 6.91 -11.27
C VAL A 82 -1.24 7.20 -12.01
N ALA A 83 -2.16 7.95 -11.40
CA ALA A 83 -3.39 8.36 -12.08
C ALA A 83 -3.11 9.26 -13.30
N ARG A 84 -2.18 10.22 -13.19
CA ARG A 84 -1.77 11.04 -14.33
C ARG A 84 -1.12 10.20 -15.43
N ALA A 85 -0.28 9.24 -15.06
CA ALA A 85 0.34 8.31 -16.02
C ALA A 85 -0.71 7.43 -16.73
N ALA A 86 -1.84 7.14 -16.08
CA ALA A 86 -2.97 6.45 -16.67
C ALA A 86 -3.85 7.34 -17.58
N GLY A 87 -3.53 8.64 -17.71
CA GLY A 87 -4.20 9.56 -18.63
C GLY A 87 -5.27 10.46 -18.00
N PHE A 88 -5.40 10.52 -16.67
CA PHE A 88 -6.34 11.45 -16.04
C PHE A 88 -5.84 12.91 -16.11
N ASP A 89 -6.67 13.78 -16.68
CA ASP A 89 -6.30 15.18 -16.93
C ASP A 89 -6.35 16.04 -15.66
N ARG A 90 -7.31 15.77 -14.76
CA ARG A 90 -7.65 16.63 -13.62
C ARG A 90 -7.50 15.90 -12.29
N VAL A 91 -6.25 15.73 -11.84
CA VAL A 91 -5.95 15.04 -10.57
C VAL A 91 -5.80 16.00 -9.39
N ILE A 92 -6.71 15.88 -8.43
CA ILE A 92 -6.81 16.62 -7.17
C ILE A 92 -6.27 15.74 -6.04
N VAL A 93 -5.28 16.24 -5.29
CA VAL A 93 -4.53 15.43 -4.33
C VAL A 93 -4.89 15.79 -2.89
N ALA A 94 -5.36 14.81 -2.12
CA ALA A 94 -5.46 14.93 -0.68
C ALA A 94 -4.12 14.59 -0.03
N LYS A 95 -3.65 15.48 0.85
CA LYS A 95 -2.46 15.24 1.67
C LYS A 95 -2.87 14.42 2.88
N GLY A 96 -2.52 13.14 2.91
CA GLY A 96 -2.78 12.27 4.05
C GLY A 96 -3.41 10.96 3.63
N ASP A 97 -4.54 10.63 4.22
CA ASP A 97 -5.23 9.34 4.11
C ASP A 97 -6.66 9.51 3.56
N ALA A 98 -7.49 8.47 3.71
CA ALA A 98 -8.90 8.50 3.30
C ALA A 98 -9.74 9.56 4.04
N ILE A 99 -9.38 9.96 5.27
CA ILE A 99 -10.05 11.04 6.00
C ILE A 99 -9.78 12.35 5.28
N SER A 100 -8.51 12.65 5.00
CA SER A 100 -8.12 13.87 4.29
C SER A 100 -8.74 13.94 2.89
N LEU A 101 -8.92 12.79 2.23
CA LEU A 101 -9.61 12.71 0.93
C LEU A 101 -11.09 13.02 1.04
N ARG A 102 -11.79 12.44 2.03
CA ARG A 102 -13.19 12.76 2.30
C ARG A 102 -13.38 14.25 2.51
N ASP A 103 -12.58 14.84 3.40
CA ASP A 103 -12.70 16.26 3.73
C ASP A 103 -12.42 17.14 2.51
N LEU A 104 -11.48 16.74 1.65
CA LEU A 104 -11.21 17.43 0.39
C LEU A 104 -12.40 17.36 -0.58
N VAL A 105 -13.05 16.20 -0.72
CA VAL A 105 -14.26 16.05 -1.56
C VAL A 105 -15.37 16.97 -1.05
N LEU A 106 -15.63 16.95 0.27
CA LEU A 106 -16.66 17.79 0.89
C LEU A 106 -16.37 19.29 0.71
N ALA A 107 -15.10 19.69 0.84
CA ALA A 107 -14.71 21.07 0.59
C ALA A 107 -14.98 21.53 -0.86
N ARG A 108 -14.91 20.62 -1.85
CA ARG A 108 -15.27 20.95 -3.24
C ARG A 108 -16.77 21.08 -3.46
N VAL A 109 -17.56 20.32 -2.70
CA VAL A 109 -19.02 20.49 -2.66
C VAL A 109 -19.38 21.85 -2.08
N GLU A 110 -18.79 22.21 -0.93
CA GLU A 110 -19.03 23.51 -0.27
C GLU A 110 -18.62 24.70 -1.15
N ALA A 111 -17.54 24.54 -1.92
CA ALA A 111 -17.08 25.55 -2.88
C ALA A 111 -17.94 25.64 -4.16
N GLY A 112 -18.92 24.76 -4.35
CA GLY A 112 -19.75 24.70 -5.56
C GLY A 112 -19.02 24.16 -6.79
N GLU A 113 -17.84 23.55 -6.61
CA GLU A 113 -17.06 22.91 -7.69
C GLU A 113 -17.55 21.48 -8.00
N LEU A 114 -18.31 20.89 -7.09
CA LEU A 114 -18.93 19.58 -7.21
C LEU A 114 -20.40 19.68 -6.73
N PRO A 115 -21.38 19.05 -7.42
CA PRO A 115 -22.77 19.08 -6.98
C PRO A 115 -22.97 18.53 -5.56
N ALA A 116 -23.94 19.08 -4.81
CA ALA A 116 -24.27 18.58 -3.47
C ALA A 116 -24.79 17.13 -3.47
N SER A 117 -25.37 16.70 -4.58
CA SER A 117 -25.84 15.33 -4.83
C SER A 117 -24.95 14.58 -5.82
N ALA A 118 -23.66 14.90 -5.87
CA ALA A 118 -22.76 14.31 -6.86
C ALA A 118 -22.65 12.79 -6.75
N THR A 119 -22.51 12.14 -7.91
CA THR A 119 -22.28 10.71 -8.05
C THR A 119 -20.80 10.45 -8.31
N LEU A 120 -20.16 9.72 -7.39
CA LEU A 120 -18.71 9.51 -7.37
C LEU A 120 -18.41 8.04 -7.68
N LEU A 121 -17.55 7.80 -8.68
CA LEU A 121 -17.02 6.48 -8.96
C LEU A 121 -15.80 6.23 -8.08
N TYR A 122 -15.91 5.30 -7.14
CA TYR A 122 -14.80 4.87 -6.31
C TYR A 122 -14.17 3.59 -6.87
N LEU A 123 -12.98 3.72 -7.46
CA LEU A 123 -12.20 2.59 -7.93
C LEU A 123 -11.32 2.08 -6.78
N ALA A 124 -11.71 0.94 -6.20
CA ALA A 124 -11.15 0.47 -4.95
C ALA A 124 -10.54 -0.92 -5.08
N GLY A 125 -9.68 -1.28 -4.13
CA GLY A 125 -9.28 -2.66 -3.92
C GLY A 125 -10.37 -3.45 -3.20
N ALA A 126 -10.31 -4.78 -3.29
CA ALA A 126 -11.25 -5.68 -2.60
C ALA A 126 -11.25 -5.52 -1.08
N ASP A 127 -10.14 -5.02 -0.54
CA ASP A 127 -9.93 -4.85 0.89
C ASP A 127 -9.78 -3.37 1.22
N LEU A 128 -10.78 -2.82 1.90
CA LEU A 128 -10.82 -1.41 2.28
C LEU A 128 -10.29 -1.23 3.69
N SER A 129 -9.43 -0.23 3.89
CA SER A 129 -8.97 0.15 5.24
C SER A 129 -10.01 0.94 6.01
N ARG A 130 -11.01 1.50 5.31
CA ARG A 130 -12.03 2.41 5.84
C ARG A 130 -13.23 2.45 4.90
N ASP A 131 -14.43 2.62 5.43
CA ASP A 131 -15.66 2.77 4.65
C ASP A 131 -15.84 4.21 4.16
N LEU A 132 -14.97 4.62 3.22
CA LEU A 132 -15.03 5.95 2.62
C LEU A 132 -16.35 6.19 1.86
N ALA A 133 -16.89 5.14 1.23
CA ALA A 133 -18.13 5.24 0.46
C ALA A 133 -19.33 5.51 1.37
N GLY A 134 -19.45 4.78 2.49
CA GLY A 134 -20.47 5.03 3.49
C GLY A 134 -20.37 6.44 4.07
N GLU A 135 -19.17 6.88 4.43
CA GLU A 135 -18.96 8.22 5.01
C GLU A 135 -19.31 9.37 4.06
N LEU A 136 -19.07 9.24 2.76
CA LEU A 136 -19.48 10.24 1.78
C LEU A 136 -20.99 10.17 1.52
N THR A 137 -21.57 8.97 1.55
CA THR A 137 -23.02 8.76 1.42
C THR A 137 -23.79 9.40 2.56
N GLU A 138 -23.29 9.31 3.79
CA GLU A 138 -23.85 10.01 4.96
C GLU A 138 -23.83 11.55 4.81
N LYS A 139 -23.04 12.09 3.88
CA LYS A 139 -22.97 13.51 3.56
C LYS A 139 -23.81 13.93 2.35
N GLY A 140 -24.62 13.03 1.81
CA GLY A 140 -25.57 13.31 0.72
C GLY A 140 -25.04 13.05 -0.69
N LEU A 141 -23.84 12.49 -0.82
CA LEU A 141 -23.24 12.09 -2.09
C LEU A 141 -23.68 10.66 -2.46
N THR A 142 -23.70 10.34 -3.74
CA THR A 142 -23.87 8.94 -4.18
C THR A 142 -22.49 8.38 -4.49
N VAL A 143 -22.13 7.21 -3.93
CA VAL A 143 -20.84 6.57 -4.22
C VAL A 143 -21.05 5.19 -4.84
N VAL A 144 -20.62 5.03 -6.09
CA VAL A 144 -20.59 3.75 -6.79
C VAL A 144 -19.18 3.17 -6.65
N THR A 145 -19.05 2.05 -5.94
CA THR A 145 -17.74 1.44 -5.69
C THR A 145 -17.51 0.27 -6.65
N HIS A 146 -16.48 0.37 -7.49
CA HIS A 146 -16.03 -0.74 -8.34
C HIS A 146 -14.75 -1.34 -7.75
N THR A 147 -14.79 -2.63 -7.45
CA THR A 147 -13.61 -3.37 -7.01
C THR A 147 -12.76 -3.73 -8.22
N THR A 148 -11.62 -3.06 -8.37
CA THR A 148 -10.76 -3.16 -9.56
C THR A 148 -9.60 -4.12 -9.39
N TYR A 149 -9.20 -4.43 -8.16
CA TYR A 149 -8.12 -5.36 -7.89
C TYR A 149 -8.26 -6.03 -6.52
N ARG A 150 -7.50 -7.10 -6.30
CA ARG A 150 -7.26 -7.68 -4.97
C ARG A 150 -5.77 -7.95 -4.77
N MET A 151 -5.35 -7.93 -3.50
CA MET A 151 -3.97 -8.29 -3.12
C MET A 151 -3.98 -9.70 -2.50
N ALA A 152 -3.84 -10.73 -3.32
CA ALA A 152 -3.93 -12.12 -2.87
C ALA A 152 -2.65 -12.57 -2.15
N PRO A 153 -2.73 -13.24 -0.98
CA PRO A 153 -1.57 -13.87 -0.35
C PRO A 153 -0.86 -14.86 -1.28
N VAL A 154 0.46 -14.92 -1.19
CA VAL A 154 1.25 -15.96 -1.86
C VAL A 154 1.32 -17.22 -1.00
N ALA A 155 1.41 -18.38 -1.64
CA ALA A 155 1.39 -19.67 -0.94
C ALA A 155 2.72 -20.03 -0.26
N ALA A 156 3.85 -19.55 -0.79
CA ALA A 156 5.19 -19.87 -0.32
C ALA A 156 6.16 -18.72 -0.62
N LEU A 157 7.25 -18.62 0.14
CA LEU A 157 8.33 -17.67 -0.18
C LEU A 157 9.10 -18.14 -1.42
N PRO A 158 9.72 -17.22 -2.19
CA PRO A 158 10.66 -17.61 -3.23
C PRO A 158 11.78 -18.48 -2.66
N ARG A 159 12.19 -19.53 -3.38
CA ARG A 159 13.21 -20.49 -2.91
C ARG A 159 14.50 -19.81 -2.41
N GLU A 160 14.95 -18.78 -3.11
CA GLU A 160 16.14 -18.01 -2.75
C GLU A 160 16.02 -17.36 -1.36
N VAL A 161 14.82 -16.94 -0.98
CA VAL A 161 14.53 -16.34 0.33
C VAL A 161 14.59 -17.42 1.41
N SER A 162 14.00 -18.58 1.18
CA SER A 162 14.07 -19.72 2.10
C SER A 162 15.52 -20.18 2.28
N ASP A 163 16.29 -20.30 1.19
CA ASP A 163 17.71 -20.62 1.23
C ASP A 163 18.53 -19.56 1.99
N ALA A 164 18.16 -18.28 1.87
CA ALA A 164 18.79 -17.19 2.62
C ALA A 164 18.47 -17.21 4.12
N PHE A 165 17.24 -17.59 4.52
CA PHE A 165 16.90 -17.85 5.92
C PHE A 165 17.71 -19.01 6.48
N MET A 166 17.75 -20.15 5.78
CA MET A 166 18.49 -21.34 6.23
C MET A 166 20.00 -21.10 6.33
N ALA A 167 20.55 -20.24 5.47
CA ALA A 167 21.95 -19.83 5.51
C ALA A 167 22.23 -18.66 6.49
N ASN A 168 21.24 -18.20 7.27
CA ASN A 168 21.34 -17.05 8.18
C ASN A 168 21.87 -15.76 7.50
N ARG A 169 21.53 -15.54 6.23
CA ARG A 169 21.97 -14.35 5.46
C ARG A 169 21.04 -13.15 5.61
N ILE A 170 19.78 -13.39 5.96
CA ILE A 170 18.79 -12.34 6.19
C ILE A 170 19.00 -11.74 7.58
N THR A 171 19.10 -10.42 7.64
CA THR A 171 19.43 -9.69 8.87
C THR A 171 18.32 -8.80 9.40
N ALA A 172 17.33 -8.45 8.57
CA ALA A 172 16.11 -7.75 8.98
C ALA A 172 15.00 -7.91 7.94
N VAL A 173 13.76 -7.67 8.34
CA VAL A 173 12.57 -7.74 7.48
C VAL A 173 11.83 -6.41 7.53
N LEU A 174 11.45 -5.87 6.36
CA LEU A 174 10.63 -4.66 6.25
C LEU A 174 9.14 -4.99 6.07
N HIS A 175 8.28 -4.31 6.82
CA HIS A 175 6.82 -4.47 6.81
C HIS A 175 6.09 -3.14 6.59
N TYR A 176 5.20 -3.12 5.58
CA TYR A 176 4.56 -1.88 5.10
C TYR A 176 3.05 -1.81 5.40
N SER A 177 2.42 -2.93 5.70
CA SER A 177 1.00 -2.95 6.08
C SER A 177 0.70 -4.16 6.98
N ARG A 178 -0.40 -4.06 7.73
CA ARG A 178 -0.89 -5.16 8.58
C ARG A 178 -1.14 -6.42 7.76
N ARG A 179 -1.73 -6.25 6.57
CA ARG A 179 -2.04 -7.34 5.64
C ARG A 179 -0.77 -8.04 5.17
N SER A 180 0.25 -7.29 4.74
CA SER A 180 1.52 -7.89 4.31
C SER A 180 2.24 -8.58 5.47
N ALA A 181 2.20 -8.00 6.67
CA ALA A 181 2.79 -8.63 7.85
C ALA A 181 2.10 -9.95 8.18
N GLN A 182 0.76 -10.00 8.15
CA GLN A 182 0.02 -11.23 8.37
C GLN A 182 0.32 -12.28 7.29
N ALA A 183 0.30 -11.89 6.01
CA ALA A 183 0.65 -12.80 4.91
C ALA A 183 2.07 -13.35 5.06
N PHE A 184 3.04 -12.51 5.45
CA PHE A 184 4.40 -12.96 5.76
C PHE A 184 4.43 -14.01 6.88
N LEU A 185 3.73 -13.77 7.99
CA LEU A 185 3.64 -14.71 9.11
C LEU A 185 3.04 -16.06 8.67
N ASP A 186 1.98 -16.01 7.86
CA ASP A 186 1.34 -17.22 7.35
C ASP A 186 2.30 -18.01 6.43
N THR A 187 3.05 -17.31 5.57
CA THR A 187 4.02 -17.95 4.67
C THR A 187 5.21 -18.56 5.43
N ILE A 188 5.84 -17.84 6.38
CA ILE A 188 6.97 -18.38 7.15
C ILE A 188 6.56 -19.57 8.03
N ARG A 189 5.31 -19.62 8.50
CA ARG A 189 4.77 -20.76 9.25
C ARG A 189 4.60 -21.97 8.37
N ALA A 190 4.00 -21.79 7.19
CA ALA A 190 3.85 -22.85 6.20
C ALA A 190 5.22 -23.41 5.76
N ASP A 191 6.22 -22.55 5.63
CA ASP A 191 7.58 -22.93 5.24
C ASP A 191 8.45 -23.44 6.41
N GLY A 192 7.94 -23.44 7.65
CA GLY A 192 8.68 -23.90 8.84
C GLY A 192 9.84 -22.96 9.27
N LEU A 193 9.81 -21.70 8.85
CA LEU A 193 10.86 -20.70 9.08
C LEU A 193 10.55 -19.75 10.26
N GLU A 194 9.37 -19.87 10.88
CA GLU A 194 8.84 -18.93 11.88
C GLU A 194 9.85 -18.51 12.95
N ILE A 195 10.50 -19.48 13.62
CA ILE A 195 11.46 -19.21 14.71
C ILE A 195 12.63 -18.35 14.21
N SER A 196 13.23 -18.73 13.07
CA SER A 196 14.37 -18.02 12.50
C SER A 196 14.00 -16.62 12.04
N ALA A 197 12.81 -16.45 11.46
CA ALA A 197 12.33 -15.19 10.94
C ALA A 197 11.96 -14.20 12.06
N LEU A 198 11.28 -14.65 13.12
CA LEU A 198 10.84 -13.82 14.24
C LEU A 198 11.97 -13.44 15.23
N ALA A 199 13.12 -14.11 15.14
CA ALA A 199 14.34 -13.73 15.85
C ALA A 199 15.03 -12.49 15.24
N LEU A 200 14.76 -12.19 13.96
CA LEU A 200 15.31 -11.04 13.27
C LEU A 200 14.56 -9.74 13.64
N PRO A 201 15.23 -8.57 13.54
CA PRO A 201 14.56 -7.29 13.56
C PRO A 201 13.42 -7.18 12.53
N GLN A 202 12.22 -6.90 13.01
CA GLN A 202 11.03 -6.61 12.22
C GLN A 202 10.82 -5.10 12.15
N CYS A 203 11.26 -4.47 11.07
CA CYS A 203 11.13 -3.03 10.87
C CYS A 203 9.76 -2.72 10.24
N CYS A 204 8.94 -1.98 10.97
CA CYS A 204 7.53 -1.74 10.66
C CYS A 204 7.28 -0.26 10.37
N ILE A 205 6.56 0.05 9.29
CA ILE A 205 6.24 1.43 8.92
C ILE A 205 5.34 2.14 9.95
N SER A 206 4.59 1.41 10.79
CA SER A 206 3.74 1.98 11.81
C SER A 206 3.52 1.05 13.01
N ALA A 207 3.04 1.61 14.12
CA ALA A 207 2.69 0.85 15.33
C ALA A 207 1.61 -0.21 15.07
N ALA A 208 0.66 0.08 14.18
CA ALA A 208 -0.39 -0.87 13.82
C ALA A 208 0.18 -2.11 13.10
N VAL A 209 1.24 -1.94 12.30
CA VAL A 209 1.95 -3.07 11.67
C VAL A 209 2.77 -3.82 12.71
N ALA A 210 3.50 -3.09 13.55
CA ALA A 210 4.32 -3.65 14.62
C ALA A 210 3.54 -4.55 15.59
N ALA A 211 2.30 -4.19 15.93
CA ALA A 211 1.43 -5.00 16.77
C ALA A 211 1.24 -6.42 16.21
N VAL A 212 1.05 -6.55 14.89
CA VAL A 212 0.87 -7.87 14.23
C VAL A 212 2.09 -8.77 14.46
N LEU A 213 3.30 -8.23 14.34
CA LEU A 213 4.54 -8.99 14.51
C LEU A 213 4.82 -9.28 15.99
N HIS A 214 4.56 -8.31 16.86
CA HIS A 214 4.70 -8.46 18.31
C HIS A 214 3.79 -9.57 18.84
N ASP A 215 2.51 -9.57 18.46
CA ASP A 215 1.53 -10.58 18.88
C ASP A 215 1.87 -11.98 18.34
N ALA A 216 2.59 -12.05 17.23
CA ALA A 216 3.12 -13.29 16.68
C ALA A 216 4.41 -13.78 17.39
N GLY A 217 4.95 -13.03 18.35
CA GLY A 217 6.13 -13.41 19.13
C GLY A 217 7.46 -12.89 18.59
N ALA A 218 7.45 -11.87 17.70
CA ALA A 218 8.69 -11.24 17.25
C ALA A 218 9.47 -10.63 18.42
N THR A 219 10.73 -11.02 18.56
CA THR A 219 11.58 -10.61 19.69
C THR A 219 12.13 -9.20 19.56
N LYS A 220 12.22 -8.68 18.33
CA LYS A 220 12.78 -7.38 18.00
C LYS A 220 11.86 -6.67 17.01
N VAL A 221 10.99 -5.80 17.50
CA VAL A 221 10.09 -5.00 16.66
C VAL A 221 10.53 -3.55 16.68
N VAL A 222 10.76 -2.98 15.51
CA VAL A 222 11.24 -1.60 15.33
C VAL A 222 10.18 -0.82 14.58
N VAL A 223 9.78 0.33 15.11
CA VAL A 223 8.74 1.17 14.50
C VAL A 223 9.36 2.43 13.90
N ALA A 224 8.98 2.75 12.67
CA ALA A 224 9.33 4.01 12.04
C ALA A 224 8.74 5.19 12.82
N ALA A 225 9.47 6.32 12.89
CA ALA A 225 8.99 7.51 13.61
C ALA A 225 7.77 8.16 12.94
N ARG A 226 7.57 7.89 11.65
CA ARG A 226 6.45 8.36 10.83
C ARG A 226 6.06 7.25 9.85
N PRO A 227 4.80 7.20 9.38
CA PRO A 227 4.31 6.19 8.45
C PRO A 227 4.76 6.46 7.00
N ASP A 228 6.06 6.69 6.81
CA ASP A 228 6.69 6.93 5.51
C ASP A 228 7.95 6.06 5.35
N GLU A 229 8.32 5.79 4.10
CA GLU A 229 9.42 4.89 3.78
C GLU A 229 10.78 5.41 4.24
N ASN A 230 11.01 6.74 4.19
CA ASN A 230 12.27 7.31 4.64
C ASN A 230 12.48 7.08 6.14
N ALA A 231 11.44 7.31 6.95
CA ALA A 231 11.48 7.06 8.39
C ALA A 231 11.65 5.56 8.71
N LEU A 232 11.11 4.67 7.88
CA LEU A 232 11.33 3.22 8.00
C LEU A 232 12.79 2.85 7.73
N LEU A 233 13.38 3.37 6.65
CA LEU A 233 14.78 3.11 6.30
C LEU A 233 15.75 3.72 7.32
N GLU A 234 15.44 4.89 7.90
CA GLU A 234 16.20 5.46 9.02
C GLU A 234 16.15 4.56 10.27
N ALA A 235 14.99 3.96 10.56
CA ALA A 235 14.84 3.03 11.67
C ALA A 235 15.64 1.74 11.44
N LEU A 236 15.66 1.25 10.19
CA LEU A 236 16.53 0.16 9.77
C LEU A 236 18.01 0.52 9.97
N ASP A 237 18.45 1.70 9.51
CA ASP A 237 19.83 2.15 9.65
C ASP A 237 20.30 2.15 11.10
N ARG A 238 19.50 2.71 12.02
CA ARG A 238 19.81 2.70 13.46
C ARG A 238 19.91 1.28 14.03
N THR A 239 19.11 0.36 13.52
CA THR A 239 19.07 -1.03 13.98
C THR A 239 20.28 -1.83 13.49
N MET A 240 20.67 -1.63 12.23
CA MET A 240 21.75 -2.38 11.58
C MET A 240 23.13 -1.78 11.82
N ARG A 241 23.20 -0.47 12.12
CA ARG A 241 24.43 0.28 12.39
C ARG A 241 24.24 1.07 13.69
N PRO A 242 24.19 0.39 14.85
CA PRO A 242 24.15 1.10 16.11
C PRO A 242 25.39 2.00 16.18
N ARG A 243 25.19 3.31 16.40
CA ARG A 243 26.31 4.23 16.62
C ARG A 243 27.12 3.68 17.79
N ALA A 244 28.45 3.60 17.63
CA ALA A 244 29.34 3.42 18.76
C ALA A 244 29.10 4.62 19.71
N GLU A 245 28.66 4.33 20.92
CA GLU A 245 28.59 5.32 22.01
C GLU A 245 29.99 5.79 22.41
#